data_AF-A0A1Y1RB99-F1
#
_entry.id   AF-A0A1Y1RB99-F1
#
_cell.length_a   1.000
_cell.length_b   1.000
_cell.length_c   1.000
_cell.angle_alpha   90.00
_cell.angle_beta   90.00
_cell.angle_gamma   90.00
#
_symmetry.space_group_name_H-M   'P 1'
#
loop_
_entity.id
_entity.type
_entity.pdbx_description
1 polymer ?
#
loop_
_entity_poly.entity_id
_entity_poly.type
_entity_poly.pdbx_seq_one_letter_code
_entity_poly.pdbx_strand_id
1 'polypeptide(L)'
;MKQIKIALCASCVAITINGCGGSGVSDQGTSKLLSATSTDITSTSVSNKENPHVIDAKTMVGWITDWKSHKPCDVKGKLIILQVGEAFASDKAHTFIRHDDKDVFTFNKAGGCSSTDPMFDRTDGVQVIPKAVLSGQMMDGALQMYGIDPLNDMLLIVAGGADSAKGMAENSAATARFAWSMRYWGIRHYAVLDGNIQYMLNPETNADLAVSLDDLFTVEASVPPMNGTHSIKEVKTMDQSVMATLEEMVNAVKNCPADSFILDARSADEYLANHDVKMSKTEMKICGPDHNGQCYTAFEGHIKGAVNIEYTDFIRTDDATSDANGDGKVDRLDASYRFKTPAEMMKLLTQNGFDPKCQTLYTYCRTGTRAALPAFVGMDILHLKTRLFDGSWIEWGRLAGRPDTADVNGNILLRSDSPWRTDIPALTEKITYNPSEMVAPRVREGSPLESDQYACHTDKIKKDDRNYLCR
;
A
#
# COMPACT_ATOMS: atom_id res chain seq x y z
N MET A 1 1.70 -67.07 29.63
CA MET A 1 2.88 -67.59 30.36
C MET A 1 4.02 -66.59 30.25
N LYS A 2 4.56 -66.18 31.41
CA LYS A 2 5.88 -65.60 31.73
C LYS A 2 6.64 -64.84 30.62
N GLN A 3 6.79 -63.51 30.73
CA GLN A 3 8.01 -62.79 31.19
C GLN A 3 9.28 -63.18 30.39
N ILE A 4 10.07 -62.23 29.90
CA ILE A 4 11.20 -61.66 30.66
C ILE A 4 11.75 -60.41 29.93
N LYS A 5 12.04 -59.36 30.71
CA LYS A 5 12.90 -58.22 30.35
C LYS A 5 14.37 -58.64 30.44
N ILE A 6 15.22 -58.18 29.53
CA ILE A 6 16.67 -58.05 29.77
C ILE A 6 17.08 -56.61 29.49
N ALA A 7 17.79 -56.03 30.45
CA ALA A 7 18.45 -54.73 30.42
C ALA A 7 19.97 -54.94 30.53
N LEU A 8 20.72 -53.82 30.46
CA LEU A 8 22.19 -53.63 30.53
C LEU A 8 22.91 -53.78 29.18
N CYS A 9 23.97 -53.03 28.84
CA CYS A 9 24.70 -51.89 29.42
C CYS A 9 25.58 -51.33 28.27
N ALA A 10 25.69 -50.00 28.14
CA ALA A 10 26.90 -49.20 28.39
C ALA A 10 27.87 -48.96 27.21
N SER A 11 28.15 -47.66 27.03
CA SER A 11 29.42 -47.05 26.61
C SER A 11 29.71 -46.81 25.11
N CYS A 12 29.52 -45.52 24.76
CA CYS A 12 30.46 -44.63 24.06
C CYS A 12 31.35 -45.21 22.96
N VAL A 13 31.06 -44.81 21.72
CA VAL A 13 32.09 -44.22 20.84
C VAL A 13 31.46 -43.01 20.14
N ALA A 14 31.98 -41.83 20.45
CA ALA A 14 31.73 -40.61 19.69
C ALA A 14 32.58 -40.65 18.43
N ILE A 15 31.95 -40.53 17.26
CA ILE A 15 32.59 -40.04 16.04
C ILE A 15 31.69 -38.95 15.48
N THR A 16 32.15 -37.72 15.66
CA THR A 16 31.62 -36.51 15.05
C THR A 16 31.87 -36.53 13.55
N ILE A 17 30.80 -36.46 12.75
CA ILE A 17 30.86 -36.00 11.36
C ILE A 17 29.70 -35.02 11.18
N ASN A 18 30.06 -33.78 10.82
CA ASN A 18 29.15 -32.69 10.53
C ASN A 18 28.20 -33.05 9.38
N GLY A 19 26.90 -33.10 9.68
CA GLY A 19 25.82 -33.14 8.70
C GLY A 19 24.91 -31.95 8.93
N CYS A 20 24.86 -31.05 7.94
CA CYS A 20 24.00 -29.88 7.90
C CYS A 20 22.53 -30.33 7.84
N GLY A 21 21.86 -30.35 9.00
CA GLY A 21 20.47 -30.75 9.16
C GLY A 21 19.59 -29.53 9.36
N GLY A 22 18.67 -29.32 8.42
CA GLY A 22 17.70 -28.23 8.43
C GLY A 22 16.92 -28.17 9.74
N SER A 23 16.83 -26.97 10.28
CA SER A 23 15.91 -26.63 11.36
C SER A 23 14.94 -25.61 10.80
N GLY A 24 13.66 -25.98 10.78
CA GLY A 24 12.56 -25.05 10.53
C GLY A 24 12.69 -23.88 11.51
N VAL A 25 12.84 -22.69 10.95
CA VAL A 25 12.86 -21.46 11.74
C VAL A 25 11.41 -21.17 12.09
N SER A 26 11.09 -21.40 13.37
CA SER A 26 9.94 -20.82 14.03
C SER A 26 9.99 -19.31 13.88
N ASP A 27 8.93 -18.77 13.29
CA ASP A 27 8.64 -17.35 13.18
C ASP A 27 8.57 -16.73 14.60
N GLN A 28 9.67 -16.10 15.03
CA GLN A 28 9.73 -15.29 16.23
C GLN A 28 10.18 -13.88 15.87
N GLY A 29 9.35 -13.20 15.08
CA GLY A 29 9.20 -11.76 15.15
C GLY A 29 7.91 -11.45 15.91
N THR A 30 7.95 -11.39 17.23
CA THR A 30 6.83 -10.83 18.00
C THR A 30 6.80 -9.32 17.78
N SER A 31 6.21 -8.90 16.66
CA SER A 31 5.44 -7.67 16.64
C SER A 31 4.44 -7.78 17.78
N LYS A 32 4.62 -6.97 18.83
CA LYS A 32 3.64 -6.85 19.90
C LYS A 32 2.43 -6.14 19.29
N LEU A 33 1.60 -6.89 18.58
CA LEU A 33 0.27 -6.48 18.14
C LEU A 33 -0.47 -5.99 19.38
N LEU A 34 -0.54 -4.68 19.54
CA LEU A 34 -1.41 -4.03 20.50
C LEU A 34 -2.82 -4.34 20.02
N SER A 35 -3.57 -5.14 20.79
CA SER A 35 -5.02 -5.19 20.61
C SER A 35 -5.55 -3.78 20.82
N ALA A 36 -6.25 -3.23 19.83
CA ALA A 36 -6.94 -1.95 19.98
C ALA A 36 -7.66 -1.90 21.33
N THR A 37 -7.24 -0.99 22.19
CA THR A 37 -7.85 -0.79 23.50
C THR A 37 -9.20 -0.10 23.32
N SER A 38 -10.12 -0.23 24.27
CA SER A 38 -11.44 0.42 24.15
C SER A 38 -11.36 1.94 24.04
N THR A 39 -10.26 2.54 24.50
CA THR A 39 -9.94 3.97 24.39
C THR A 39 -9.71 4.41 22.94
N ASP A 40 -8.99 3.62 22.15
CA ASP A 40 -8.62 3.93 20.75
C ASP A 40 -9.86 4.09 19.85
N ILE A 41 -10.90 3.28 20.09
CA ILE A 41 -12.14 3.27 19.31
C ILE A 41 -13.08 4.42 19.71
N THR A 42 -12.93 5.00 20.90
CA THR A 42 -13.80 6.08 21.40
C THR A 42 -13.30 7.49 21.08
N SER A 43 -12.10 7.63 20.48
CA SER A 43 -11.54 8.92 20.10
C SER A 43 -12.36 9.60 18.99
N THR A 44 -12.60 10.90 19.12
CA THR A 44 -13.21 11.75 18.07
C THR A 44 -12.18 12.31 17.10
N SER A 45 -10.88 12.13 17.35
CA SER A 45 -9.77 12.54 16.49
C SER A 45 -8.91 11.33 16.09
N VAL A 46 -8.41 11.33 14.87
CA VAL A 46 -7.40 10.34 14.43
C VAL A 46 -5.98 10.76 14.82
N SER A 47 -5.69 12.06 14.94
CA SER A 47 -4.40 12.55 15.43
C SER A 47 -4.38 12.59 16.95
N ASN A 48 -3.51 11.79 17.56
CA ASN A 48 -3.27 11.79 19.00
C ASN A 48 -1.92 11.10 19.32
N LYS A 49 -1.55 11.02 20.61
CA LYS A 49 -0.32 10.34 21.04
C LYS A 49 -0.32 8.82 20.77
N GLU A 50 -1.48 8.22 20.57
CA GLU A 50 -1.66 6.78 20.33
C GLU A 50 -1.49 6.44 18.84
N ASN A 51 -1.73 7.40 17.93
CA ASN A 51 -1.52 7.33 16.49
C ASN A 51 -0.34 8.21 16.07
N PRO A 52 0.92 7.82 16.34
CA PRO A 52 2.09 8.64 16.01
C PRO A 52 2.27 8.88 14.50
N HIS A 53 1.55 8.12 13.66
CA HIS A 53 1.63 8.17 12.21
C HIS A 53 0.58 9.09 11.56
N VAL A 54 -0.28 9.75 12.33
CA VAL A 54 -1.25 10.73 11.83
C VAL A 54 -1.11 12.04 12.61
N ILE A 55 -0.83 13.14 11.90
CA ILE A 55 -0.68 14.48 12.50
C ILE A 55 -1.82 15.41 12.09
N ASP A 56 -2.09 16.41 12.93
CA ASP A 56 -2.98 17.51 12.57
C ASP A 56 -2.25 18.67 11.90
N ALA A 57 -3.04 19.61 11.37
CA ALA A 57 -2.52 20.81 10.70
C ALA A 57 -1.64 21.66 11.62
N LYS A 58 -1.97 21.78 12.91
CA LYS A 58 -1.20 22.59 13.86
C LYS A 58 0.20 22.02 14.10
N THR A 59 0.30 20.70 14.25
CA THR A 59 1.58 19.98 14.35
C THR A 59 2.39 20.21 13.08
N MET A 60 1.77 20.07 11.91
CA MET A 60 2.43 20.30 10.63
C MET A 60 2.94 21.75 10.48
N VAL A 61 2.15 22.75 10.85
CA VAL A 61 2.58 24.16 10.85
C VAL A 61 3.79 24.35 11.75
N GLY A 62 3.80 23.79 12.96
CA GLY A 62 4.96 23.84 13.85
C GLY A 62 6.21 23.19 13.25
N TRP A 63 6.05 22.06 12.55
CA TRP A 63 7.16 21.37 11.88
C TRP A 63 7.73 22.15 10.70
N ILE A 64 6.89 22.79 9.90
CA ILE A 64 7.33 23.60 8.74
C ILE A 64 8.02 24.89 9.21
N THR A 65 7.43 25.57 10.19
CA THR A 65 7.88 26.91 10.61
C THR A 65 9.05 26.88 11.59
N ASP A 66 9.15 25.87 12.45
CA ASP A 66 10.26 25.69 13.39
C ASP A 66 10.49 24.21 13.72
N TRP A 67 11.08 23.50 12.75
CA TRP A 67 11.44 22.08 12.88
C TRP A 67 12.29 21.79 14.13
N LYS A 68 13.23 22.68 14.46
CA LYS A 68 14.18 22.46 15.57
C LYS A 68 13.47 22.37 16.91
N SER A 69 12.45 23.21 17.13
CA SER A 69 11.69 23.23 18.38
C SER A 69 10.53 22.23 18.41
N HIS A 70 10.00 21.82 17.25
CA HIS A 70 8.77 21.02 17.16
C HIS A 70 8.96 19.57 16.72
N LYS A 71 10.17 19.16 16.33
CA LYS A 71 10.39 17.76 15.93
C LYS A 71 10.15 16.77 17.07
N PRO A 72 9.64 15.55 16.76
CA PRO A 72 9.50 14.49 17.75
C PRO A 72 10.83 14.18 18.46
N CYS A 73 10.77 13.84 19.75
CA CYS A 73 11.97 13.70 20.59
C CYS A 73 12.95 12.61 20.13
N ASP A 74 12.44 11.56 19.49
CA ASP A 74 13.20 10.42 18.95
C ASP A 74 13.75 10.68 17.55
N VAL A 75 13.24 11.69 16.85
CA VAL A 75 13.75 12.14 15.53
C VAL A 75 14.96 13.04 15.71
N LYS A 76 16.08 12.68 15.06
CA LYS A 76 17.37 13.41 15.19
C LYS A 76 17.74 14.21 13.96
N GLY A 77 17.24 13.81 12.79
CA GLY A 77 17.58 14.38 11.50
C GLY A 77 16.63 15.49 11.03
N LYS A 78 16.48 15.57 9.71
CA LYS A 78 15.69 16.57 8.98
C LYS A 78 14.23 16.13 8.83
N LEU A 79 13.39 17.08 8.47
CA LEU A 79 12.04 16.82 7.99
C LEU A 79 12.08 16.67 6.47
N ILE A 80 11.57 15.55 5.98
CA ILE A 80 11.39 15.25 4.56
C ILE A 80 9.90 15.16 4.28
N ILE A 81 9.39 16.12 3.51
CA ILE A 81 8.00 16.19 3.10
C ILE A 81 7.87 15.55 1.71
N LEU A 82 7.13 14.46 1.63
CA LEU A 82 6.80 13.77 0.38
C LEU A 82 5.39 14.21 -0.04
N GLN A 83 5.33 15.21 -0.92
CA GLN A 83 4.07 15.81 -1.33
C GLN A 83 3.49 15.09 -2.55
N VAL A 84 2.24 14.62 -2.45
CA VAL A 84 1.52 13.92 -3.51
C VAL A 84 0.57 14.90 -4.21
N GLY A 85 0.97 15.40 -5.38
CA GLY A 85 0.23 16.42 -6.11
C GLY A 85 0.64 17.84 -5.70
N GLU A 86 0.12 18.84 -6.41
CA GLU A 86 0.31 20.26 -6.05
C GLU A 86 -0.62 20.63 -4.89
N ALA A 87 -0.29 21.63 -4.08
CA ALA A 87 -1.15 22.01 -2.97
C ALA A 87 -2.48 22.60 -3.45
N PHE A 88 -2.44 23.50 -4.43
CA PHE A 88 -3.60 24.11 -5.08
C PHE A 88 -3.47 23.92 -6.59
N ALA A 89 -4.54 23.49 -7.26
CA ALA A 89 -4.47 23.18 -8.68
C ALA A 89 -4.44 24.46 -9.56
N SER A 90 -5.19 25.48 -9.14
CA SER A 90 -5.33 26.79 -9.80
C SER A 90 -4.26 27.80 -9.41
N ASP A 91 -3.78 27.76 -8.15
CA ASP A 91 -2.81 28.71 -7.60
C ASP A 91 -1.37 28.20 -7.72
N LYS A 92 -0.62 28.81 -8.64
CA LYS A 92 0.79 28.46 -8.90
C LYS A 92 1.80 29.20 -8.00
N ALA A 93 1.35 30.13 -7.15
CA ALA A 93 2.23 30.74 -6.15
C ALA A 93 2.45 29.81 -4.95
N HIS A 94 1.44 29.00 -4.62
CA HIS A 94 1.42 28.10 -3.47
C HIS A 94 1.43 26.63 -3.91
N THR A 95 2.42 26.20 -4.67
CA THR A 95 2.42 24.86 -5.27
C THR A 95 2.95 23.77 -4.33
N PHE A 96 3.99 24.07 -3.54
CA PHE A 96 4.65 23.11 -2.65
C PHE A 96 4.74 23.65 -1.23
N ILE A 97 4.73 22.75 -0.25
CA ILE A 97 5.03 23.11 1.14
C ILE A 97 6.41 23.76 1.22
N ARG A 98 6.47 24.89 1.93
CA ARG A 98 7.68 25.67 2.15
C ARG A 98 8.77 24.83 2.80
N HIS A 99 9.99 25.06 2.35
CA HIS A 99 11.18 24.35 2.77
C HIS A 99 12.36 25.32 2.87
N ASP A 100 13.45 24.89 3.51
CA ASP A 100 14.67 25.69 3.66
C ASP A 100 15.92 25.01 3.04
N ASP A 101 15.72 23.86 2.39
CA ASP A 101 16.75 22.99 1.79
C ASP A 101 17.92 22.69 2.74
N LYS A 102 17.65 22.65 4.05
CA LYS A 102 18.65 22.41 5.10
C LYS A 102 18.14 21.49 6.19
N ASP A 103 17.08 21.90 6.87
CA ASP A 103 16.46 21.20 7.99
C ASP A 103 15.07 20.67 7.58
N VAL A 104 14.42 21.30 6.59
CA VAL A 104 13.14 20.93 5.99
C VAL A 104 13.28 20.86 4.47
N PHE A 105 12.86 19.76 3.87
CA PHE A 105 12.83 19.55 2.42
C PHE A 105 11.44 19.14 1.97
N THR A 106 11.00 19.61 0.80
CA THR A 106 9.72 19.20 0.19
C THR A 106 9.97 18.68 -1.21
N PHE A 107 9.69 17.39 -1.44
CA PHE A 107 9.84 16.78 -2.76
C PHE A 107 8.48 16.51 -3.40
N ASN A 108 8.31 16.94 -4.65
CA ASN A 108 7.16 16.56 -5.46
C ASN A 108 7.23 15.06 -5.78
N LYS A 109 6.19 14.33 -5.35
CA LYS A 109 5.89 12.93 -5.69
C LYS A 109 7.19 12.16 -5.92
N ALA A 110 7.92 11.91 -4.83
CA ALA A 110 9.21 11.27 -4.90
C ALA A 110 9.09 9.98 -5.71
N GLY A 111 9.55 10.02 -6.97
CA GLY A 111 9.53 8.90 -7.91
C GLY A 111 10.42 7.74 -7.44
N GLY A 112 10.98 7.83 -6.23
CA GLY A 112 11.79 6.80 -5.60
C GLY A 112 11.14 6.05 -4.44
N CYS A 113 10.05 6.52 -3.79
CA CYS A 113 9.57 5.90 -2.54
C CYS A 113 8.20 5.18 -2.63
N SER A 114 7.58 5.16 -3.82
CA SER A 114 6.34 4.43 -4.06
C SER A 114 6.26 3.94 -5.50
N SER A 115 5.60 2.80 -5.66
CA SER A 115 5.55 2.00 -6.87
C SER A 115 4.57 2.51 -7.93
N THR A 116 4.17 3.79 -7.91
CA THR A 116 3.15 4.27 -8.87
C THR A 116 3.63 4.32 -10.33
N ASP A 117 4.94 4.20 -10.54
CA ASP A 117 5.61 4.14 -11.84
C ASP A 117 5.70 2.67 -12.36
N PRO A 118 5.29 2.40 -13.61
CA PRO A 118 5.44 1.09 -14.25
C PRO A 118 6.91 0.62 -14.44
N MET A 119 7.91 1.44 -14.15
CA MET A 119 9.32 1.01 -14.07
C MET A 119 9.61 0.12 -12.84
N PHE A 120 8.67 -0.03 -11.92
CA PHE A 120 8.83 -0.79 -10.67
C PHE A 120 8.08 -2.13 -10.65
N ASP A 121 7.85 -2.73 -11.82
CA ASP A 121 7.29 -4.08 -11.93
C ASP A 121 8.21 -5.09 -11.21
N ARG A 122 7.62 -6.00 -10.43
CA ARG A 122 8.34 -7.10 -9.75
C ARG A 122 7.62 -8.42 -9.98
N THR A 123 8.33 -9.55 -9.87
CA THR A 123 7.71 -10.87 -9.98
C THR A 123 7.51 -11.50 -8.60
N ASP A 124 6.31 -12.01 -8.34
CA ASP A 124 6.01 -12.84 -7.15
C ASP A 124 6.48 -14.31 -7.34
N GLY A 125 6.96 -14.64 -8.53
CA GLY A 125 7.33 -15.98 -8.97
C GLY A 125 6.36 -16.55 -10.02
N VAL A 126 5.10 -16.16 -9.98
CA VAL A 126 4.02 -16.65 -10.87
C VAL A 126 3.62 -15.60 -11.92
N GLN A 127 3.61 -14.33 -11.56
CA GLN A 127 3.18 -13.20 -12.37
C GLN A 127 4.08 -11.99 -12.15
N VAL A 128 4.05 -11.10 -13.14
CA VAL A 128 4.58 -9.75 -12.97
C VAL A 128 3.52 -8.89 -12.31
N ILE A 129 3.90 -8.32 -11.17
CA ILE A 129 3.11 -7.46 -10.32
C ILE A 129 3.44 -6.01 -10.67
N PRO A 130 2.54 -5.30 -11.36
CA PRO A 130 2.77 -3.89 -11.62
C PRO A 130 2.62 -3.13 -10.33
N LYS A 131 3.45 -2.11 -10.17
CA LYS A 131 3.39 -1.24 -8.99
C LYS A 131 3.56 -2.00 -7.67
N ALA A 132 4.37 -3.06 -7.65
CA ALA A 132 4.73 -3.77 -6.43
C ALA A 132 5.56 -2.88 -5.50
N VAL A 133 5.56 -3.18 -4.20
CA VAL A 133 6.47 -2.55 -3.23
C VAL A 133 7.90 -2.53 -3.77
N LEU A 134 8.56 -1.39 -3.63
CA LEU A 134 9.91 -1.18 -4.14
C LEU A 134 10.86 -2.23 -3.59
N SER A 135 11.79 -2.71 -4.43
CA SER A 135 12.86 -3.60 -3.98
C SER A 135 13.82 -2.88 -3.05
N GLY A 136 14.59 -3.62 -2.26
CA GLY A 136 15.59 -3.01 -1.38
C GLY A 136 16.62 -2.15 -2.12
N GLN A 137 17.00 -2.55 -3.34
CA GLN A 137 17.89 -1.74 -4.20
C GLN A 137 17.23 -0.43 -4.65
N MET A 138 15.93 -0.46 -4.96
CA MET A 138 15.18 0.75 -5.32
C MET A 138 15.00 1.66 -4.12
N MET A 139 14.77 1.10 -2.93
CA MET A 139 14.76 1.86 -1.68
C MET A 139 16.10 2.54 -1.43
N ASP A 140 17.22 1.84 -1.60
CA ASP A 140 18.56 2.46 -1.50
C ASP A 140 18.72 3.62 -2.49
N GLY A 141 18.34 3.41 -3.76
CA GLY A 141 18.40 4.45 -4.78
C GLY A 141 17.57 5.69 -4.40
N ALA A 142 16.40 5.49 -3.80
CA ALA A 142 15.54 6.57 -3.33
C ALA A 142 16.15 7.31 -2.13
N LEU A 143 16.60 6.58 -1.11
CA LEU A 143 17.24 7.17 0.07
C LEU A 143 18.48 7.99 -0.34
N GLN A 144 19.27 7.49 -1.30
CA GLN A 144 20.45 8.17 -1.81
C GLN A 144 20.10 9.40 -2.66
N MET A 145 19.13 9.28 -3.57
CA MET A 145 18.65 10.37 -4.42
C MET A 145 18.17 11.56 -3.60
N TYR A 146 17.35 11.29 -2.58
CA TYR A 146 16.73 12.32 -1.73
C TYR A 146 17.54 12.65 -0.47
N GLY A 147 18.69 12.01 -0.28
CA GLY A 147 19.56 12.23 0.88
C GLY A 147 18.94 11.82 2.21
N ILE A 148 18.02 10.87 2.24
CA ILE A 148 17.22 10.47 3.41
C ILE A 148 18.02 9.53 4.31
N ASP A 149 18.08 9.84 5.61
CA ASP A 149 18.50 8.93 6.67
C ASP A 149 17.28 8.18 7.21
N PRO A 150 17.12 6.87 6.93
CA PRO A 150 15.92 6.11 7.29
C PRO A 150 15.80 5.86 8.81
N LEU A 151 16.84 6.13 9.60
CA LEU A 151 16.84 5.96 11.05
C LEU A 151 16.57 7.27 11.79
N ASN A 152 17.00 8.40 11.23
CA ASN A 152 17.03 9.66 11.95
C ASN A 152 16.10 10.74 11.39
N ASP A 153 15.79 10.72 10.09
CA ASP A 153 14.92 11.72 9.47
C ASP A 153 13.44 11.41 9.70
N MET A 154 12.59 12.43 9.64
CA MET A 154 11.13 12.28 9.68
C MET A 154 10.56 12.38 8.28
N LEU A 155 9.80 11.37 7.87
CA LEU A 155 9.09 11.35 6.58
C LEU A 155 7.64 11.79 6.79
N LEU A 156 7.31 13.01 6.40
CA LEU A 156 5.93 13.50 6.39
C LEU A 156 5.35 13.35 4.98
N ILE A 157 4.30 12.55 4.83
CA ILE A 157 3.67 12.27 3.53
C ILE A 157 2.33 12.99 3.49
N VAL A 158 2.11 13.80 2.46
CA VAL A 158 0.94 14.69 2.42
C VAL A 158 0.23 14.66 1.06
N ALA A 159 -1.10 14.69 1.09
CA ALA A 159 -1.92 14.79 -0.10
C ALA A 159 -2.13 16.25 -0.48
N GLY A 160 -1.83 16.58 -1.74
CA GLY A 160 -2.14 17.85 -2.40
C GLY A 160 -3.57 17.91 -2.94
N GLY A 161 -3.92 19.08 -3.48
CA GLY A 161 -5.09 19.32 -4.30
C GLY A 161 -5.04 18.61 -5.67
N ALA A 162 -6.14 18.71 -6.42
CA ALA A 162 -6.28 18.16 -7.77
C ALA A 162 -7.47 18.79 -8.52
N ASP A 163 -7.47 18.72 -9.85
CA ASP A 163 -8.55 19.24 -10.73
C ASP A 163 -9.83 18.38 -10.74
N SER A 164 -9.91 17.33 -9.92
CA SER A 164 -11.09 16.46 -9.84
C SER A 164 -11.20 15.80 -8.47
N ALA A 165 -12.43 15.55 -8.00
CA ALA A 165 -12.67 14.84 -6.74
C ALA A 165 -12.03 13.44 -6.73
N LYS A 166 -11.99 12.79 -7.91
CA LYS A 166 -11.26 11.53 -8.10
C LYS A 166 -9.76 11.71 -7.88
N GLY A 167 -9.16 12.78 -8.39
CA GLY A 167 -7.75 13.11 -8.18
C GLY A 167 -7.43 13.38 -6.71
N MET A 168 -8.29 14.11 -6.01
CA MET A 168 -8.15 14.37 -4.56
C MET A 168 -8.12 13.07 -3.75
N ALA A 169 -9.06 12.17 -4.03
CA ALA A 169 -9.12 10.85 -3.41
C ALA A 169 -7.89 9.98 -3.79
N GLU A 170 -7.45 10.03 -5.05
CA GLU A 170 -6.26 9.30 -5.51
C GLU A 170 -4.96 9.80 -4.85
N ASN A 171 -4.82 11.10 -4.58
CA ASN A 171 -3.70 11.65 -3.79
C ASN A 171 -3.70 11.13 -2.36
N SER A 172 -4.89 11.03 -1.74
CA SER A 172 -5.06 10.45 -0.39
C SER A 172 -4.65 8.97 -0.36
N ALA A 173 -5.07 8.20 -1.36
CA ALA A 173 -4.69 6.79 -1.49
C ALA A 173 -3.18 6.61 -1.75
N ALA A 174 -2.58 7.45 -2.59
CA ALA A 174 -1.15 7.42 -2.84
C ALA A 174 -0.34 7.76 -1.59
N THR A 175 -0.79 8.73 -0.79
CA THR A 175 -0.20 9.06 0.52
C THR A 175 -0.16 7.84 1.45
N ALA A 176 -1.30 7.14 1.58
CA ALA A 176 -1.36 5.90 2.35
C ALA A 176 -0.46 4.79 1.77
N ARG A 177 -0.29 4.74 0.44
CA ARG A 177 0.64 3.80 -0.21
C ARG A 177 2.11 4.07 0.12
N PHE A 178 2.52 5.33 0.18
CA PHE A 178 3.87 5.68 0.66
C PHE A 178 4.04 5.25 2.13
N ALA A 179 3.06 5.55 2.99
CA ALA A 179 3.12 5.19 4.41
C ALA A 179 3.22 3.68 4.62
N TRP A 180 2.39 2.90 3.90
CA TRP A 180 2.47 1.44 3.90
C TRP A 180 3.85 0.92 3.45
N SER A 181 4.49 1.58 2.47
CA SER A 181 5.83 1.20 2.00
C SER A 181 6.90 1.46 3.08
N MET A 182 6.79 2.57 3.83
CA MET A 182 7.67 2.85 4.97
C MET A 182 7.53 1.76 6.04
N ARG A 183 6.28 1.39 6.36
CA ARG A 183 5.97 0.33 7.31
C ARG A 183 6.53 -1.02 6.87
N TYR A 184 6.31 -1.43 5.62
CA TYR A 184 6.85 -2.68 5.06
C TYR A 184 8.36 -2.78 5.24
N TRP A 185 9.08 -1.69 4.92
CA TRP A 185 10.54 -1.62 5.05
C TRP A 185 11.04 -1.33 6.47
N GLY A 186 10.15 -1.20 7.45
CA GLY A 186 10.47 -1.00 8.87
C GLY A 186 10.93 0.42 9.23
N ILE A 187 10.80 1.39 8.33
CA ILE A 187 11.07 2.79 8.65
C ILE A 187 10.02 3.25 9.66
N ARG A 188 10.46 3.76 10.81
CA ARG A 188 9.57 4.08 11.95
C ARG A 188 9.16 5.55 11.99
N HIS A 189 10.01 6.45 11.50
CA HIS A 189 9.76 7.89 11.53
C HIS A 189 9.02 8.31 10.26
N TYR A 190 7.73 7.99 10.20
CA TYR A 190 6.83 8.52 9.18
C TYR A 190 5.52 8.98 9.80
N ALA A 191 4.90 9.97 9.16
CA ALA A 191 3.54 10.39 9.45
C ALA A 191 2.81 10.84 8.17
N VAL A 192 1.49 10.87 8.27
CA VAL A 192 0.56 11.38 7.28
C VAL A 192 -0.23 12.54 7.89
N LEU A 193 -0.50 13.58 7.12
CA LEU A 193 -1.45 14.61 7.54
C LEU A 193 -2.89 14.05 7.53
N ASP A 194 -3.65 14.29 8.59
CA ASP A 194 -5.10 14.03 8.58
C ASP A 194 -5.79 15.03 7.65
N GLY A 195 -5.99 14.62 6.39
CA GLY A 195 -6.58 15.43 5.33
C GLY A 195 -5.57 15.90 4.28
N ASN A 196 -6.06 16.69 3.33
CA ASN A 196 -5.23 17.26 2.26
C ASN A 196 -4.72 18.67 2.63
N ILE A 197 -3.54 19.06 2.13
CA ILE A 197 -2.91 20.34 2.46
C ILE A 197 -3.70 21.55 1.94
N GLN A 198 -4.47 21.42 0.86
CA GLN A 198 -5.31 22.50 0.32
C GLN A 198 -6.35 22.95 1.34
N TYR A 199 -7.00 22.00 2.02
CA TYR A 199 -7.99 22.30 3.05
C TYR A 199 -7.34 22.52 4.42
N MET A 200 -6.39 21.66 4.80
CA MET A 200 -5.91 21.61 6.18
C MET A 200 -5.00 22.79 6.52
N LEU A 201 -4.30 23.37 5.54
CA LEU A 201 -3.35 24.47 5.72
C LEU A 201 -3.82 25.79 5.10
N ASN A 202 -5.07 25.85 4.64
CA ASN A 202 -5.67 27.08 4.15
C ASN A 202 -6.32 27.85 5.32
N PRO A 203 -5.92 29.11 5.58
CA PRO A 203 -6.51 29.93 6.65
C PRO A 203 -8.01 30.20 6.47
N GLU A 204 -8.56 30.10 5.26
CA GLU A 204 -10.00 30.30 4.99
C GLU A 204 -10.85 29.13 5.52
N THR A 205 -10.32 27.91 5.42
CA THR A 205 -10.95 26.68 5.95
C THR A 205 -10.50 26.40 7.38
N ASN A 206 -9.34 26.90 7.80
CA ASN A 206 -8.73 26.64 9.10
C ASN A 206 -8.15 27.92 9.73
N ALA A 207 -9.05 28.78 10.21
CA ALA A 207 -8.71 30.11 10.76
C ALA A 207 -7.82 30.05 12.03
N ASP A 208 -7.74 28.91 12.71
CA ASP A 208 -7.00 28.75 13.97
C ASP A 208 -5.48 28.58 13.78
N LEU A 209 -4.98 28.47 12.54
CA LEU A 209 -3.55 28.25 12.28
C LEU A 209 -2.67 29.48 12.52
N ALA A 210 -3.24 30.69 12.47
CA ALA A 210 -2.52 31.96 12.68
C ALA A 210 -1.25 32.13 11.82
N VAL A 211 -1.28 31.66 10.56
CA VAL A 211 -0.21 31.76 9.56
C VAL A 211 -0.81 32.12 8.19
N SER A 212 -0.02 32.70 7.28
CA SER A 212 -0.44 32.95 5.90
C SER A 212 -0.07 31.80 4.96
N LEU A 213 -0.66 31.77 3.76
CA LEU A 213 -0.26 30.81 2.72
C LEU A 213 1.21 31.00 2.30
N ASP A 214 1.68 32.26 2.20
CA ASP A 214 3.09 32.58 1.89
C ASP A 214 4.07 32.07 2.95
N ASP A 215 3.64 31.94 4.21
CA ASP A 215 4.44 31.36 5.28
C ASP A 215 4.57 29.83 5.15
N LEU A 216 3.61 29.18 4.49
CA LEU A 216 3.48 27.72 4.44
C LEU A 216 3.83 27.10 3.09
N PHE A 217 3.77 27.87 2.00
CA PHE A 217 3.95 27.36 0.65
C PHE A 217 4.98 28.16 -0.16
N THR A 218 5.40 27.58 -1.27
CA THR A 218 6.34 28.14 -2.25
C THR A 218 6.02 27.58 -3.64
N VAL A 219 6.62 28.15 -4.67
CA VAL A 219 6.42 27.75 -6.07
C VAL A 219 7.17 26.46 -6.41
N GLU A 220 8.36 26.28 -5.87
CA GLU A 220 9.29 25.22 -6.28
C GLU A 220 9.51 24.19 -5.17
N ALA A 221 9.51 22.91 -5.54
CA ALA A 221 9.95 21.84 -4.67
C ALA A 221 11.48 21.91 -4.44
N SER A 222 11.96 21.27 -3.38
CA SER A 222 13.38 21.02 -3.15
C SER A 222 13.98 20.24 -4.33
N VAL A 223 15.21 20.58 -4.71
CA VAL A 223 15.98 19.81 -5.68
C VAL A 223 16.63 18.62 -4.97
N PRO A 224 16.43 17.37 -5.42
CA PRO A 224 17.07 16.21 -4.79
C PRO A 224 18.58 16.37 -4.76
N PRO A 225 19.24 16.18 -3.60
CA PRO A 225 20.66 16.47 -3.46
C PRO A 225 21.57 15.45 -4.16
N MET A 226 21.05 14.27 -4.53
CA MET A 226 21.77 13.22 -5.28
C MET A 226 23.08 12.76 -4.63
N ASN A 227 23.21 12.92 -3.32
CA ASN A 227 24.45 12.70 -2.57
C ASN A 227 24.25 11.88 -1.29
N GLY A 228 23.05 11.31 -1.10
CA GLY A 228 22.79 10.46 0.05
C GLY A 228 23.66 9.21 0.04
N THR A 229 23.97 8.72 1.23
CA THR A 229 24.84 7.55 1.42
C THR A 229 24.17 6.43 2.20
N HIS A 230 22.95 6.67 2.68
CA HIS A 230 22.21 5.71 3.48
C HIS A 230 21.65 4.56 2.66
N SER A 231 21.46 3.43 3.33
CA SER A 231 20.81 2.24 2.79
C SER A 231 19.66 1.79 3.69
N ILE A 232 18.62 1.21 3.09
CA ILE A 232 17.52 0.59 3.81
C ILE A 232 18.00 -0.56 4.71
N LYS A 233 19.17 -1.13 4.42
CA LYS A 233 19.83 -2.13 5.28
C LYS A 233 20.12 -1.62 6.69
N GLU A 234 20.24 -0.32 6.88
CA GLU A 234 20.46 0.29 8.20
C GLU A 234 19.27 0.11 9.15
N VAL A 235 18.05 -0.05 8.61
CA VAL A 235 16.83 -0.30 9.40
C VAL A 235 16.85 -1.66 10.10
N LYS A 236 17.56 -2.65 9.54
CA LYS A 236 17.77 -4.02 10.05
C LYS A 236 16.53 -4.89 10.27
N THR A 237 15.34 -4.30 10.35
CA THR A 237 14.06 -4.99 10.53
C THR A 237 13.07 -4.56 9.46
N MET A 238 12.23 -5.48 9.00
CA MET A 238 11.13 -5.21 8.07
C MET A 238 9.86 -5.87 8.59
N ASP A 239 8.70 -5.33 8.21
CA ASP A 239 7.39 -5.91 8.55
C ASP A 239 6.71 -6.46 7.30
N GLN A 240 7.10 -7.67 6.88
CA GLN A 240 6.46 -8.31 5.73
C GLN A 240 5.07 -8.88 6.02
N SER A 241 4.63 -8.82 7.29
CA SER A 241 3.30 -9.29 7.67
C SER A 241 2.20 -8.39 7.11
N VAL A 242 2.52 -7.13 6.79
CA VAL A 242 1.61 -6.13 6.20
C VAL A 242 1.29 -6.36 4.73
N MET A 243 1.99 -7.27 4.06
CA MET A 243 1.76 -7.66 2.67
C MET A 243 1.14 -9.06 2.64
N ALA A 244 0.09 -9.25 1.84
CA ALA A 244 -0.40 -10.58 1.47
C ALA A 244 0.17 -10.97 0.10
N THR A 245 0.61 -12.22 -0.04
CA THR A 245 0.93 -12.84 -1.34
C THR A 245 -0.34 -13.41 -2.00
N LEU A 246 -0.27 -13.76 -3.28
CA LEU A 246 -1.34 -14.50 -3.96
C LEU A 246 -1.69 -15.81 -3.24
N GLU A 247 -0.70 -16.58 -2.81
CA GLU A 247 -0.90 -17.82 -2.03
C GLU A 247 -1.63 -17.54 -0.72
N GLU A 248 -1.25 -16.49 0.02
CA GLU A 248 -1.93 -16.10 1.25
C GLU A 248 -3.39 -15.66 0.98
N MET A 249 -3.65 -14.97 -0.12
CA MET A 249 -5.01 -14.59 -0.54
C MET A 249 -5.85 -15.81 -0.93
N VAL A 250 -5.29 -16.73 -1.73
CA VAL A 250 -5.97 -17.99 -2.09
C VAL A 250 -6.31 -18.79 -0.84
N ASN A 251 -5.40 -18.83 0.14
CA ASN A 251 -5.64 -19.49 1.42
C ASN A 251 -6.69 -18.75 2.26
N ALA A 252 -6.69 -17.40 2.27
CA ALA A 252 -7.72 -16.61 2.94
C ALA A 252 -9.13 -16.92 2.39
N VAL A 253 -9.26 -17.12 1.08
CA VAL A 253 -10.52 -17.54 0.45
C VAL A 253 -10.88 -18.98 0.78
N LYS A 254 -9.93 -19.92 0.67
CA LYS A 254 -10.17 -21.34 0.94
C LYS A 254 -10.53 -21.63 2.40
N ASN A 255 -9.99 -20.83 3.32
CA ASN A 255 -10.23 -20.97 4.76
C ASN A 255 -11.44 -20.14 5.26
N CYS A 256 -12.25 -19.56 4.36
CA CYS A 256 -13.32 -18.60 4.67
C CYS A 256 -14.50 -19.23 5.45
N PRO A 257 -15.14 -18.55 6.45
CA PRO A 257 -14.97 -17.15 6.91
C PRO A 257 -14.41 -16.94 8.34
N ALA A 258 -13.92 -17.96 9.06
CA ALA A 258 -13.65 -17.81 10.51
C ALA A 258 -12.57 -16.75 10.84
N ASP A 259 -11.49 -16.67 10.06
CA ASP A 259 -10.29 -15.90 10.44
C ASP A 259 -9.89 -14.78 9.45
N SER A 260 -10.64 -14.58 8.35
CA SER A 260 -10.30 -13.59 7.31
C SER A 260 -11.51 -12.73 6.94
N PHE A 261 -11.26 -11.44 6.77
CA PHE A 261 -12.19 -10.49 6.15
C PHE A 261 -11.51 -9.86 4.93
N ILE A 262 -12.07 -10.12 3.74
CA ILE A 262 -11.49 -9.64 2.49
C ILE A 262 -12.27 -8.39 2.05
N LEU A 263 -11.58 -7.28 1.88
CA LEU A 263 -12.14 -5.98 1.50
C LEU A 263 -11.68 -5.62 0.08
N ASP A 264 -12.64 -5.47 -0.83
CA ASP A 264 -12.43 -4.92 -2.17
C ASP A 264 -12.65 -3.41 -2.16
N ALA A 265 -11.56 -2.65 -2.28
CA ALA A 265 -11.54 -1.20 -2.20
C ALA A 265 -11.81 -0.50 -3.55
N ARG A 266 -12.26 -1.25 -4.56
CA ARG A 266 -12.66 -0.70 -5.87
C ARG A 266 -14.08 -0.11 -5.82
N SER A 267 -14.49 0.54 -6.91
CA SER A 267 -15.87 1.00 -7.04
C SER A 267 -16.82 -0.19 -7.24
N ALA A 268 -18.11 -0.02 -6.93
CA ALA A 268 -19.13 -1.04 -7.10
C ALA A 268 -19.17 -1.65 -8.52
N ASP A 269 -19.00 -0.83 -9.56
CA ASP A 269 -18.95 -1.32 -10.96
C ASP A 269 -17.78 -2.27 -11.23
N GLU A 270 -16.60 -2.02 -10.64
CA GLU A 270 -15.44 -2.92 -10.80
C GLU A 270 -15.69 -4.23 -10.03
N TYR A 271 -16.28 -4.13 -8.83
CA TYR A 271 -16.62 -5.30 -8.00
C TYR A 271 -17.70 -6.17 -8.64
N LEU A 272 -18.74 -5.58 -9.22
CA LEU A 272 -19.85 -6.28 -9.86
C LEU A 272 -19.56 -6.76 -11.28
N ALA A 273 -18.35 -6.53 -11.80
CA ALA A 273 -17.96 -6.83 -13.17
C ALA A 273 -18.86 -6.14 -14.23
N ASN A 274 -19.23 -4.88 -14.00
CA ASN A 274 -20.02 -4.09 -14.94
C ASN A 274 -19.15 -3.63 -16.12
N HIS A 275 -18.99 -4.53 -17.08
CA HIS A 275 -18.10 -4.39 -18.25
C HIS A 275 -18.34 -3.12 -19.08
N ASP A 276 -19.60 -2.72 -19.24
CA ASP A 276 -19.96 -1.56 -20.04
C ASP A 276 -19.50 -0.24 -19.40
N VAL A 277 -19.25 -0.26 -18.08
CA VAL A 277 -18.83 0.92 -17.33
C VAL A 277 -17.33 0.90 -17.08
N LYS A 278 -16.78 -0.24 -16.62
CA LYS A 278 -15.39 -0.26 -16.13
C LYS A 278 -14.74 -1.64 -16.19
N MET A 279 -13.78 -1.77 -17.10
CA MET A 279 -12.83 -2.89 -17.17
C MET A 279 -11.52 -2.56 -16.46
N SER A 280 -10.83 -3.58 -15.95
CA SER A 280 -9.60 -3.48 -15.16
C SER A 280 -8.38 -3.27 -16.04
N LYS A 281 -8.10 -2.00 -16.33
CA LYS A 281 -6.94 -1.55 -17.10
C LYS A 281 -5.63 -2.01 -16.46
N THR A 282 -4.79 -2.64 -17.28
CA THR A 282 -3.40 -2.93 -16.97
C THR A 282 -2.48 -1.76 -17.32
N GLU A 283 -1.19 -1.87 -17.01
CA GLU A 283 -0.14 -0.94 -17.44
C GLU A 283 0.15 -0.99 -18.96
N MET A 284 -0.27 -2.06 -19.65
CA MET A 284 0.01 -2.27 -21.07
C MET A 284 -0.99 -1.54 -21.98
N LYS A 285 -0.49 -0.98 -23.09
CA LYS A 285 -1.26 -0.20 -24.08
C LYS A 285 -1.08 -0.69 -25.51
N ILE A 286 -0.86 -2.00 -25.66
CA ILE A 286 -0.58 -2.66 -26.94
C ILE A 286 -1.63 -3.74 -27.24
N CYS A 287 -2.90 -3.43 -26.98
CA CYS A 287 -4.04 -4.31 -27.25
C CYS A 287 -4.95 -3.75 -28.36
N GLY A 288 -5.98 -4.50 -28.71
CA GLY A 288 -6.91 -4.21 -29.79
C GLY A 288 -6.34 -4.57 -31.18
N PRO A 289 -7.16 -4.47 -32.24
CA PRO A 289 -6.80 -4.90 -33.58
C PRO A 289 -5.52 -4.26 -34.13
N ASP A 290 -5.26 -3.01 -33.73
CA ASP A 290 -4.12 -2.21 -34.21
C ASP A 290 -2.93 -2.21 -33.22
N HIS A 291 -2.98 -2.99 -32.14
CA HIS A 291 -1.96 -3.04 -31.08
C HIS A 291 -1.58 -1.66 -30.50
N ASN A 292 -2.55 -0.77 -30.38
CA ASN A 292 -2.37 0.60 -29.86
C ASN A 292 -3.44 0.98 -28.82
N GLY A 293 -4.16 -0.02 -28.33
CA GLY A 293 -5.25 0.12 -27.37
C GLY A 293 -4.85 -0.27 -25.95
N GLN A 294 -5.61 0.22 -24.98
CA GLN A 294 -5.47 -0.16 -23.58
C GLN A 294 -5.72 -1.67 -23.40
N CYS A 295 -4.83 -2.35 -22.67
CA CYS A 295 -5.00 -3.75 -22.30
C CYS A 295 -5.68 -3.92 -20.94
N TYR A 296 -6.37 -5.04 -20.75
CA TYR A 296 -7.15 -5.38 -19.56
C TYR A 296 -6.73 -6.72 -18.97
N THR A 297 -7.20 -7.03 -17.76
CA THR A 297 -7.11 -8.38 -17.19
C THR A 297 -7.90 -9.38 -18.04
N ALA A 298 -7.71 -10.67 -17.82
CA ALA A 298 -8.41 -11.70 -18.59
C ALA A 298 -9.91 -11.74 -18.27
N PHE A 299 -10.27 -11.42 -17.02
CA PHE A 299 -11.65 -11.36 -16.55
C PHE A 299 -11.83 -10.28 -15.48
N GLU A 300 -13.10 -9.92 -15.27
CA GLU A 300 -13.61 -9.09 -14.19
C GLU A 300 -14.42 -9.91 -13.19
N GLY A 301 -14.73 -9.33 -12.04
CA GLY A 301 -15.36 -10.00 -10.90
C GLY A 301 -14.79 -9.49 -9.59
N HIS A 302 -14.90 -10.30 -8.54
CA HIS A 302 -14.24 -10.07 -7.26
C HIS A 302 -13.79 -11.39 -6.63
N ILE A 303 -12.84 -11.29 -5.70
CA ILE A 303 -12.37 -12.42 -4.92
C ILE A 303 -13.55 -12.94 -4.09
N LYS A 304 -13.76 -14.25 -4.10
CA LYS A 304 -14.93 -14.88 -3.48
C LYS A 304 -15.05 -14.52 -2.00
N GLY A 305 -16.23 -14.08 -1.60
CA GLY A 305 -16.51 -13.66 -0.23
C GLY A 305 -15.90 -12.31 0.16
N ALA A 306 -15.30 -11.58 -0.78
CA ALA A 306 -14.89 -10.21 -0.53
C ALA A 306 -16.12 -9.30 -0.31
N VAL A 307 -15.98 -8.31 0.57
CA VAL A 307 -16.98 -7.25 0.76
C VAL A 307 -16.49 -5.98 0.07
N ASN A 308 -17.36 -5.35 -0.71
CA ASN A 308 -17.04 -4.07 -1.34
C ASN A 308 -17.23 -2.91 -0.35
N ILE A 309 -16.12 -2.24 -0.01
CA ILE A 309 -16.11 -0.99 0.73
C ILE A 309 -15.12 -0.10 0.00
N GLU A 310 -15.59 0.95 -0.67
CA GLU A 310 -14.70 1.76 -1.49
C GLU A 310 -13.70 2.50 -0.59
N TYR A 311 -12.46 2.67 -1.05
CA TYR A 311 -11.42 3.35 -0.26
C TYR A 311 -11.83 4.76 0.21
N THR A 312 -12.70 5.45 -0.54
CA THR A 312 -13.26 6.75 -0.17
C THR A 312 -14.21 6.70 1.02
N ASP A 313 -14.76 5.53 1.35
CA ASP A 313 -15.66 5.37 2.51
C ASP A 313 -14.93 5.53 3.85
N PHE A 314 -13.59 5.59 3.85
CA PHE A 314 -12.78 5.82 5.05
C PHE A 314 -12.37 7.29 5.25
N ILE A 315 -12.70 8.18 4.31
CA ILE A 315 -12.36 9.61 4.36
C ILE A 315 -13.60 10.48 4.15
N ARG A 316 -13.48 11.78 4.44
CA ARG A 316 -14.51 12.79 4.20
C ARG A 316 -14.37 13.38 2.80
N THR A 317 -15.31 13.06 1.91
CA THR A 317 -15.28 13.55 0.52
C THR A 317 -16.32 14.63 0.24
N ASP A 318 -17.07 15.03 1.27
CA ASP A 318 -18.30 15.83 1.16
C ASP A 318 -18.51 16.77 2.37
N ASP A 319 -17.43 17.15 3.06
CA ASP A 319 -17.44 18.06 4.21
C ASP A 319 -16.97 19.49 3.90
N ALA A 320 -16.97 19.86 2.62
CA ALA A 320 -16.65 21.21 2.18
C ALA A 320 -17.63 22.24 2.78
N THR A 321 -17.06 23.32 3.36
CA THR A 321 -17.84 24.43 3.95
C THR A 321 -17.51 25.79 3.34
N SER A 322 -16.45 25.87 2.55
CA SER A 322 -15.92 27.08 1.91
C SER A 322 -15.17 26.70 0.65
N ASP A 323 -14.94 27.68 -0.22
CA ASP A 323 -14.18 27.54 -1.47
C ASP A 323 -12.68 27.48 -1.15
N ALA A 324 -12.17 26.26 -0.94
CA ALA A 324 -10.80 26.04 -0.49
C ALA A 324 -9.79 26.15 -1.64
N ASN A 325 -10.23 25.97 -2.89
CA ASN A 325 -9.40 26.00 -4.09
C ASN A 325 -9.44 27.36 -4.84
N GLY A 326 -10.31 28.28 -4.43
CA GLY A 326 -10.44 29.62 -4.99
C GLY A 326 -11.08 29.66 -6.38
N ASP A 327 -11.86 28.66 -6.77
CA ASP A 327 -12.49 28.56 -8.09
C ASP A 327 -13.87 29.23 -8.19
N GLY A 328 -14.36 29.77 -7.08
CA GLY A 328 -15.65 30.43 -6.93
C GLY A 328 -16.80 29.48 -6.60
N LYS A 329 -16.55 28.21 -6.26
CA LYS A 329 -17.56 27.21 -5.91
C LYS A 329 -17.20 26.51 -4.61
N VAL A 330 -18.22 25.91 -3.98
CA VAL A 330 -18.04 24.99 -2.86
C VAL A 330 -18.52 23.63 -3.32
N ASP A 331 -17.58 22.74 -3.62
CA ASP A 331 -17.86 21.40 -4.09
C ASP A 331 -16.91 20.35 -3.49
N ARG A 332 -16.84 19.16 -4.11
CA ARG A 332 -16.00 18.05 -3.59
C ARG A 332 -14.50 18.31 -3.72
N LEU A 333 -14.08 19.32 -4.48
CA LEU A 333 -12.69 19.77 -4.55
C LEU A 333 -12.27 20.53 -3.29
N ASP A 334 -13.24 21.00 -2.51
CA ASP A 334 -13.02 21.76 -1.27
C ASP A 334 -13.23 20.92 -0.01
N ALA A 335 -13.46 19.61 -0.15
CA ALA A 335 -13.58 18.73 1.00
C ALA A 335 -12.22 18.55 1.69
N SER A 336 -12.25 18.16 2.96
CA SER A 336 -11.04 18.00 3.76
C SER A 336 -10.24 16.75 3.42
N TYR A 337 -10.90 15.71 2.90
CA TYR A 337 -10.33 14.37 2.69
C TYR A 337 -9.68 13.80 3.97
N ARG A 338 -10.09 14.31 5.15
CA ARG A 338 -9.69 13.77 6.45
C ARG A 338 -10.15 12.34 6.61
N PHE A 339 -9.41 11.57 7.40
CA PHE A 339 -9.90 10.27 7.82
C PHE A 339 -11.19 10.44 8.62
N LYS A 340 -12.14 9.51 8.43
CA LYS A 340 -13.26 9.39 9.37
C LYS A 340 -12.72 9.05 10.76
N THR A 341 -13.52 9.27 11.79
CA THR A 341 -13.09 8.95 13.16
C THR A 341 -12.86 7.44 13.32
N PRO A 342 -11.99 7.01 14.27
CA PRO A 342 -11.80 5.59 14.57
C PRO A 342 -13.12 4.83 14.81
N ALA A 343 -14.05 5.46 15.54
CA ALA A 343 -15.38 4.91 15.80
C ALA A 343 -16.18 4.65 14.51
N GLU A 344 -16.17 5.59 13.57
CA GLU A 344 -16.89 5.46 12.30
C GLU A 344 -16.25 4.41 11.39
N MET A 345 -14.92 4.35 11.32
CA MET A 345 -14.21 3.37 10.49
C MET A 345 -14.36 1.95 11.05
N MET A 346 -14.26 1.77 12.37
CA MET A 346 -14.54 0.48 13.01
C MET A 346 -16.00 0.06 12.82
N LYS A 347 -16.95 1.01 12.93
CA LYS A 347 -18.36 0.76 12.65
C LYS A 347 -18.58 0.35 11.19
N LEU A 348 -17.97 1.05 10.23
CA LEU A 348 -18.04 0.72 8.80
C LEU A 348 -17.62 -0.74 8.55
N LEU A 349 -16.49 -1.17 9.13
CA LEU A 349 -16.00 -2.54 8.98
C LEU A 349 -16.93 -3.56 9.65
N THR A 350 -17.28 -3.36 10.92
CA THR A 350 -18.09 -4.31 11.70
C THR A 350 -19.52 -4.45 11.20
N GLN A 351 -20.15 -3.37 10.72
CA GLN A 351 -21.46 -3.43 10.07
C GLN A 351 -21.44 -4.24 8.75
N ASN A 352 -20.28 -4.32 8.12
CA ASN A 352 -20.05 -5.14 6.93
C ASN A 352 -19.58 -6.57 7.26
N GLY A 353 -19.58 -6.97 8.53
CA GLY A 353 -19.32 -8.34 8.97
C GLY A 353 -17.89 -8.62 9.44
N PHE A 354 -17.04 -7.60 9.60
CA PHE A 354 -15.71 -7.78 10.18
C PHE A 354 -15.77 -8.03 11.69
N ASP A 355 -15.11 -9.09 12.16
CA ASP A 355 -14.83 -9.31 13.58
C ASP A 355 -13.35 -8.98 13.88
N PRO A 356 -13.06 -7.81 14.50
CA PRO A 356 -11.69 -7.39 14.81
C PRO A 356 -10.95 -8.29 15.81
N LYS A 357 -11.67 -9.18 16.53
CA LYS A 357 -11.05 -10.08 17.52
C LYS A 357 -10.44 -11.32 16.87
N CYS A 358 -11.11 -11.84 15.84
CA CYS A 358 -10.81 -13.14 15.26
C CYS A 358 -10.21 -13.01 13.86
N GLN A 359 -10.59 -11.97 13.11
CA GLN A 359 -10.27 -11.88 11.69
C GLN A 359 -9.06 -10.99 11.39
N THR A 360 -8.34 -11.38 10.34
CA THR A 360 -7.37 -10.52 9.65
C THR A 360 -8.06 -9.79 8.50
N LEU A 361 -7.87 -8.47 8.42
CA LEU A 361 -8.34 -7.63 7.33
C LEU A 361 -7.39 -7.73 6.14
N TYR A 362 -7.84 -8.33 5.04
CA TYR A 362 -7.12 -8.36 3.78
C TYR A 362 -7.71 -7.29 2.85
N THR A 363 -6.93 -6.31 2.42
CA THR A 363 -7.40 -5.28 1.49
C THR A 363 -6.81 -5.52 0.10
N TYR A 364 -7.61 -5.29 -0.94
CA TYR A 364 -7.14 -5.25 -2.32
C TYR A 364 -7.94 -4.24 -3.14
N CYS A 365 -7.38 -3.78 -4.25
CA CYS A 365 -8.12 -2.96 -5.20
C CYS A 365 -7.80 -3.41 -6.63
N ARG A 366 -7.49 -2.48 -7.54
CA ARG A 366 -6.95 -2.82 -8.86
C ARG A 366 -5.46 -3.15 -8.79
N THR A 367 -4.64 -2.26 -8.22
CA THR A 367 -3.15 -2.32 -8.25
C THR A 367 -2.52 -2.00 -6.89
N GLY A 368 -3.17 -2.36 -5.78
CA GLY A 368 -2.68 -2.10 -4.41
C GLY A 368 -2.80 -0.65 -3.92
N THR A 369 -2.78 0.35 -4.80
CA THR A 369 -2.72 1.77 -4.41
C THR A 369 -3.95 2.23 -3.61
N ARG A 370 -5.18 2.09 -4.14
CA ARG A 370 -6.41 2.46 -3.42
C ARG A 370 -6.60 1.67 -2.13
N ALA A 371 -6.22 0.40 -2.13
CA ALA A 371 -6.35 -0.48 -0.98
C ALA A 371 -5.31 -0.20 0.12
N ALA A 372 -4.26 0.57 -0.19
CA ALA A 372 -3.33 1.04 0.82
C ALA A 372 -4.00 2.01 1.81
N LEU A 373 -5.05 2.73 1.41
CA LEU A 373 -5.80 3.61 2.31
C LEU A 373 -6.51 2.81 3.43
N PRO A 374 -7.40 1.85 3.14
CA PRO A 374 -7.98 1.02 4.20
C PRO A 374 -6.91 0.15 4.90
N ALA A 375 -5.80 -0.20 4.24
CA ALA A 375 -4.69 -0.88 4.91
C ALA A 375 -4.04 0.00 5.99
N PHE A 376 -3.73 1.26 5.67
CA PHE A 376 -3.18 2.25 6.61
C PHE A 376 -4.16 2.51 7.75
N VAL A 377 -5.46 2.68 7.46
CA VAL A 377 -6.49 2.79 8.49
C VAL A 377 -6.46 1.58 9.42
N GLY A 378 -6.43 0.37 8.86
CA GLY A 378 -6.37 -0.86 9.63
C GLY A 378 -5.12 -0.95 10.50
N MET A 379 -3.93 -0.68 9.95
CA MET A 379 -2.65 -0.86 10.64
C MET A 379 -2.32 0.27 11.62
N ASP A 380 -2.43 1.51 11.17
CA ASP A 380 -1.82 2.67 11.81
C ASP A 380 -2.82 3.53 12.60
N ILE A 381 -4.13 3.39 12.33
CA ILE A 381 -5.19 4.14 13.06
C ILE A 381 -6.03 3.22 13.96
N LEU A 382 -6.40 2.03 13.47
CA LEU A 382 -7.26 1.08 14.20
C LEU A 382 -6.49 -0.07 14.85
N HIS A 383 -5.20 -0.22 14.56
CA HIS A 383 -4.31 -1.26 15.09
C HIS A 383 -4.84 -2.69 14.93
N LEU A 384 -5.46 -2.97 13.79
CA LEU A 384 -6.00 -4.26 13.38
C LEU A 384 -4.93 -5.13 12.70
N LYS A 385 -5.10 -6.46 12.81
CA LYS A 385 -4.38 -7.41 11.97
C LYS A 385 -4.77 -7.17 10.51
N THR A 386 -3.89 -6.55 9.74
CA THR A 386 -4.21 -6.09 8.39
C THR A 386 -3.11 -6.48 7.42
N ARG A 387 -3.48 -6.84 6.19
CA ARG A 387 -2.57 -7.18 5.10
C ARG A 387 -3.07 -6.56 3.80
N LEU A 388 -2.18 -5.91 3.05
CA LEU A 388 -2.45 -5.43 1.71
C LEU A 388 -2.05 -6.50 0.69
N PHE A 389 -2.99 -6.94 -0.14
CA PHE A 389 -2.68 -7.75 -1.31
C PHE A 389 -2.20 -6.84 -2.44
N ASP A 390 -0.89 -6.75 -2.58
CA ASP A 390 -0.22 -5.71 -3.35
C ASP A 390 -0.55 -5.77 -4.85
N GLY A 391 -0.43 -6.95 -5.46
CA GLY A 391 -0.77 -7.12 -6.88
C GLY A 391 -2.26 -7.05 -7.17
N SER A 392 -3.09 -7.22 -6.14
CA SER A 392 -4.51 -6.85 -6.17
C SER A 392 -5.25 -7.52 -7.35
N TRP A 393 -6.30 -6.88 -7.89
CA TRP A 393 -7.05 -7.44 -9.00
C TRP A 393 -6.25 -7.61 -10.29
N ILE A 394 -5.20 -6.83 -10.56
CA ILE A 394 -4.39 -7.05 -11.76
C ILE A 394 -3.65 -8.38 -11.70
N GLU A 395 -3.05 -8.73 -10.56
CA GLU A 395 -2.45 -10.05 -10.35
C GLU A 395 -3.51 -11.14 -10.44
N TRP A 396 -4.60 -10.98 -9.70
CA TRP A 396 -5.67 -11.98 -9.63
C TRP A 396 -6.37 -12.23 -10.97
N GLY A 397 -6.82 -11.17 -11.63
CA GLY A 397 -7.61 -11.19 -12.87
C GLY A 397 -6.82 -11.60 -14.12
N ARG A 398 -5.49 -11.67 -14.05
CA ARG A 398 -4.63 -12.20 -15.13
C ARG A 398 -4.49 -13.72 -15.10
N LEU A 399 -4.82 -14.37 -13.98
CA LEU A 399 -4.58 -15.79 -13.75
C LEU A 399 -5.74 -16.66 -14.26
N ALA A 400 -6.07 -16.50 -15.54
CA ALA A 400 -7.08 -17.31 -16.22
C ALA A 400 -6.46 -18.54 -16.90
N GLY A 401 -7.06 -19.71 -16.67
CA GLY A 401 -6.59 -20.98 -17.22
C GLY A 401 -7.59 -21.69 -18.14
N ARG A 402 -8.51 -20.97 -18.78
CA ARG A 402 -9.43 -21.60 -19.75
C ARG A 402 -8.81 -21.70 -21.14
N PRO A 403 -9.12 -22.78 -21.89
CA PRO A 403 -8.66 -22.94 -23.27
C PRO A 403 -9.12 -21.87 -24.26
N ASP A 404 -10.25 -21.20 -23.99
CA ASP A 404 -10.86 -20.17 -24.85
C ASP A 404 -10.44 -18.74 -24.48
N THR A 405 -9.64 -18.57 -23.42
CA THR A 405 -9.10 -17.27 -23.00
C THR A 405 -7.65 -17.14 -23.45
N ALA A 406 -7.38 -16.15 -24.31
CA ALA A 406 -6.03 -15.84 -24.78
C ALA A 406 -5.70 -14.36 -24.57
N ASP A 407 -4.42 -14.01 -24.63
CA ASP A 407 -4.00 -12.62 -24.75
C ASP A 407 -4.19 -12.09 -26.18
N VAL A 408 -3.90 -10.79 -26.38
CA VAL A 408 -3.97 -10.13 -27.68
C VAL A 408 -3.16 -10.84 -28.78
N ASN A 409 -2.11 -11.58 -28.42
CA ASN A 409 -1.25 -12.32 -29.34
C ASN A 409 -1.75 -13.74 -29.62
N GLY A 410 -2.90 -14.13 -29.04
CA GLY A 410 -3.46 -15.48 -29.17
C GLY A 410 -2.77 -16.52 -28.27
N ASN A 411 -1.94 -16.11 -27.31
CA ASN A 411 -1.29 -17.03 -26.39
C ASN A 411 -2.20 -17.36 -25.20
N ILE A 412 -2.16 -18.60 -24.75
CA ILE A 412 -2.78 -18.99 -23.49
C ILE A 412 -2.09 -18.28 -22.31
N LEU A 413 -2.86 -17.78 -21.36
CA LEU A 413 -2.33 -17.08 -20.18
C LEU A 413 -1.75 -18.06 -19.16
N LEU A 414 -2.56 -19.03 -18.73
CA LEU A 414 -2.16 -20.16 -17.91
C LEU A 414 -2.67 -21.46 -18.53
N ARG A 415 -1.96 -22.54 -18.24
CA ARG A 415 -2.49 -23.87 -18.43
C ARG A 415 -3.62 -24.15 -17.46
N SER A 416 -4.58 -24.96 -17.90
CA SER A 416 -5.78 -25.30 -17.13
C SER A 416 -5.50 -26.08 -15.84
N ASP A 417 -4.33 -26.71 -15.74
CA ASP A 417 -3.83 -27.44 -14.57
C ASP A 417 -2.89 -26.60 -13.68
N SER A 418 -2.68 -25.31 -13.98
CA SER A 418 -1.91 -24.44 -13.11
C SER A 418 -2.59 -24.34 -11.72
N PRO A 419 -1.84 -24.53 -10.62
CA PRO A 419 -2.39 -24.42 -9.27
C PRO A 419 -2.78 -22.97 -8.91
N TRP A 420 -2.30 -21.99 -9.71
CA TRP A 420 -2.51 -20.57 -9.50
C TRP A 420 -3.70 -20.00 -10.28
N ARG A 421 -4.48 -20.86 -10.93
CA ARG A 421 -5.69 -20.47 -11.65
C ARG A 421 -6.72 -19.87 -10.70
N THR A 422 -7.12 -18.60 -10.92
CA THR A 422 -8.06 -17.87 -10.06
C THR A 422 -9.45 -17.74 -10.66
N ASP A 423 -9.62 -17.98 -11.96
CA ASP A 423 -10.88 -17.82 -12.71
C ASP A 423 -11.88 -18.98 -12.50
N ILE A 424 -11.92 -19.53 -11.28
CA ILE A 424 -12.77 -20.66 -10.89
C ILE A 424 -13.77 -20.25 -9.80
N PRO A 425 -14.99 -20.84 -9.76
CA PRO A 425 -16.01 -20.50 -8.76
C PRO A 425 -15.62 -20.78 -7.29
N ALA A 426 -14.53 -21.53 -7.08
CA ALA A 426 -13.98 -21.75 -5.75
C ALA A 426 -13.23 -20.51 -5.22
N LEU A 427 -12.76 -19.63 -6.10
CA LEU A 427 -11.90 -18.49 -5.76
C LEU A 427 -12.50 -17.14 -6.17
N THR A 428 -13.30 -17.09 -7.23
CA THR A 428 -13.82 -15.83 -7.79
C THR A 428 -15.33 -15.88 -7.97
N GLU A 429 -15.98 -14.75 -7.72
CA GLU A 429 -17.41 -14.51 -7.96
C GLU A 429 -17.60 -13.48 -9.09
N LYS A 430 -18.74 -13.57 -9.78
CA LYS A 430 -19.13 -12.66 -10.89
C LYS A 430 -18.11 -12.59 -12.04
N ILE A 431 -17.59 -13.74 -12.46
CA ILE A 431 -16.61 -13.80 -13.55
C ILE A 431 -17.23 -13.37 -14.88
N THR A 432 -16.69 -12.31 -15.48
CA THR A 432 -16.99 -11.85 -16.85
C THR A 432 -15.68 -11.76 -17.64
N TYR A 433 -15.59 -12.40 -18.80
CA TYR A 433 -14.35 -12.42 -19.60
C TYR A 433 -14.22 -11.20 -20.49
N ASN A 434 -13.00 -10.65 -20.53
CA ASN A 434 -12.61 -9.67 -21.52
C ASN A 434 -12.33 -10.37 -22.88
N PRO A 435 -12.67 -9.73 -24.02
CA PRO A 435 -12.31 -10.25 -25.34
C PRO A 435 -10.80 -10.41 -25.46
N SER A 436 -10.32 -11.53 -26.03
CA SER A 436 -8.89 -11.86 -26.08
C SER A 436 -8.03 -10.76 -26.70
N GLU A 437 -8.53 -10.06 -27.73
CA GLU A 437 -7.85 -8.93 -28.36
C GLU A 437 -7.62 -7.75 -27.41
N MET A 438 -8.32 -7.68 -26.28
CA MET A 438 -8.21 -6.65 -25.26
C MET A 438 -7.39 -7.11 -24.04
N VAL A 439 -7.00 -8.38 -23.97
CA VAL A 439 -6.33 -8.98 -22.81
C VAL A 439 -4.82 -8.80 -22.90
N ALA A 440 -4.22 -8.30 -21.81
CA ALA A 440 -2.79 -8.14 -21.71
C ALA A 440 -2.05 -9.50 -21.74
N PRO A 441 -0.90 -9.59 -22.43
CA PRO A 441 -0.01 -10.72 -22.29
C PRO A 441 0.40 -10.93 -20.83
N ARG A 442 0.50 -12.20 -20.42
CA ARG A 442 0.95 -12.57 -19.07
C ARG A 442 2.35 -12.05 -18.76
N VAL A 443 3.25 -12.17 -19.73
CA VAL A 443 4.61 -11.64 -19.64
C VAL A 443 4.75 -10.58 -20.72
N ARG A 444 5.23 -9.39 -20.34
CA ARG A 444 5.58 -8.37 -21.32
C ARG A 444 6.74 -8.88 -22.17
N GLU A 445 6.62 -8.77 -23.49
CA GLU A 445 7.71 -9.11 -24.41
C GLU A 445 9.00 -8.35 -24.03
N GLY A 446 10.12 -9.05 -23.94
CA GLY A 446 11.41 -8.49 -23.52
C GLY A 446 11.56 -8.23 -22.02
N SER A 447 10.57 -8.58 -21.18
CA SER A 447 10.71 -8.50 -19.72
C SER A 447 11.82 -9.43 -19.23
N PRO A 448 12.80 -8.96 -18.44
CA PRO A 448 13.78 -9.81 -17.79
C PRO A 448 13.20 -10.57 -16.59
N LEU A 449 11.96 -10.26 -16.19
CA LEU A 449 11.32 -10.88 -15.03
C LEU A 449 10.81 -12.27 -15.39
N GLU A 450 11.39 -13.28 -14.76
CA GLU A 450 10.96 -14.66 -14.86
C GLU A 450 9.59 -14.86 -14.17
N SER A 451 8.73 -15.65 -14.80
CA SER A 451 7.46 -16.10 -14.23
C SER A 451 7.23 -17.58 -14.55
N ASP A 452 6.78 -18.34 -13.55
CA ASP A 452 6.53 -19.78 -13.67
C ASP A 452 5.10 -20.07 -13.19
N GLN A 453 4.26 -20.61 -14.08
CA GLN A 453 2.87 -20.96 -13.75
C GLN A 453 2.75 -22.17 -12.81
N TYR A 454 3.87 -22.82 -12.49
CA TYR A 454 3.97 -23.93 -11.55
C TYR A 454 4.96 -23.63 -10.41
N ALA A 455 5.31 -22.35 -10.20
CA ALA A 455 6.12 -21.97 -9.03
C ALA A 455 5.46 -22.53 -7.76
N CYS A 456 6.27 -23.08 -6.85
CA CYS A 456 5.73 -23.70 -5.63
C CYS A 456 5.14 -22.68 -4.65
N HIS A 457 5.60 -21.42 -4.71
CA HIS A 457 5.20 -20.33 -3.81
C HIS A 457 5.12 -19.01 -4.58
N THR A 458 4.36 -18.06 -4.05
CA THR A 458 4.21 -16.70 -4.58
C THR A 458 4.88 -15.65 -3.67
N ASP A 459 5.89 -16.06 -2.90
CA ASP A 459 6.55 -15.24 -1.89
C ASP A 459 7.90 -14.67 -2.36
N LYS A 460 8.19 -14.72 -3.67
CA LYS A 460 9.50 -14.33 -4.21
C LYS A 460 9.88 -12.89 -3.86
N ILE A 461 8.94 -11.94 -3.95
CA ILE A 461 9.14 -10.54 -3.54
C ILE A 461 9.60 -10.47 -2.08
N LYS A 462 8.85 -11.14 -1.18
CA LYS A 462 9.18 -11.18 0.24
C LYS A 462 10.56 -11.82 0.48
N LYS A 463 10.86 -12.93 -0.20
CA LYS A 463 12.15 -13.62 -0.07
C LYS A 463 13.32 -12.77 -0.56
N ASP A 464 13.17 -12.11 -1.71
CA ASP A 464 14.20 -11.23 -2.27
C ASP A 464 14.49 -10.06 -1.33
N ASP A 465 13.45 -9.45 -0.75
CA ASP A 465 13.61 -8.33 0.17
C ASP A 465 14.27 -8.76 1.49
N ARG A 466 13.90 -9.91 2.07
CA ARG A 466 14.59 -10.48 3.24
C ARG A 466 16.07 -10.72 2.95
N ASN A 467 16.36 -11.33 1.81
CA ASN A 467 17.74 -11.59 1.40
C ASN A 467 18.53 -10.31 1.19
N TYR A 468 17.87 -9.23 0.72
CA TYR A 468 18.51 -7.93 0.55
C TYR A 468 18.93 -7.33 1.89
N LEU A 469 18.07 -7.35 2.92
CA LEU A 469 18.42 -6.81 4.24
C LEU A 469 19.50 -7.64 4.97
N CYS A 470 19.57 -8.95 4.72
CA CYS A 470 20.55 -9.84 5.36
C CYS A 470 21.95 -9.79 4.75
N ARG A 471 22.12 -9.20 3.56
CA ARG A 471 23.41 -9.05 2.86
C ARG A 471 23.98 -7.67 3.10
#